data_AF-A0A4R6EXC5-F1
#
_entry.id   AF-A0A4R6EXC5-F1
#
_cell.length_a   1.000
_cell.length_b   1.000
_cell.length_c   1.000
_cell.angle_alpha   90.00
_cell.angle_beta   90.00
_cell.angle_gamma   90.00
#
_symmetry.space_group_name_H-M   'P 1'
#
loop_
_entity.id
_entity.type
_entity.pdbx_description
1 polymer ?
#
loop_
_entity_poly.entity_id
_entity_poly.type
_entity_poly.pdbx_seq_one_letter_code
_entity_poly.pdbx_strand_id
1 'polypeptide(L)'
;MNPISRLAAGALLGALLAPSVFAQPTQSYDPSAPKTRAEVRADLAAWRAAGYDPDDWINYPCNAQRAGRIVAAQRAQSMGVGAGSGTTQ
;
A
#
# COMPACT_ATOMS: atom_id res chain seq x y z
N MET A 1 19.69 30.11 -27.77
CA MET A 1 19.19 29.34 -26.59
C MET A 1 18.43 28.15 -27.13
N ASN A 2 19.03 26.96 -27.12
CA ASN A 2 18.54 25.83 -27.89
C ASN A 2 17.47 25.05 -27.08
N PRO A 3 16.26 24.83 -27.62
CA PRO A 3 15.13 24.25 -26.88
C PRO A 3 15.33 22.77 -26.49
N ILE A 4 16.34 22.12 -27.07
CA ILE A 4 16.71 20.72 -26.85
C ILE A 4 17.16 20.49 -25.40
N SER A 5 17.70 21.52 -24.73
CA SER A 5 18.21 21.40 -23.35
C SER A 5 17.12 21.24 -22.29
N ARG A 6 15.86 21.56 -22.59
CA ARG A 6 14.75 21.44 -21.61
C ARG A 6 14.15 20.04 -21.55
N LEU A 7 14.25 19.27 -22.62
CA LEU A 7 13.75 17.89 -22.66
C LEU A 7 14.70 16.92 -21.95
N ALA A 8 16.00 17.22 -21.91
CA ALA A 8 16.98 16.42 -21.18
C ALA A 8 16.82 16.50 -19.65
N ALA A 9 16.36 17.64 -19.12
CA ALA A 9 16.16 17.82 -17.68
C ALA A 9 14.88 17.12 -17.15
N GLY A 10 13.89 16.87 -18.02
CA GLY A 10 12.65 16.17 -17.63
C GLY A 10 12.81 14.66 -17.54
N ALA A 11 13.74 14.07 -18.28
CA ALA A 11 13.90 12.61 -18.37
C ALA A 11 14.64 11.99 -17.17
N LEU A 12 15.38 12.78 -16.38
CA LEU A 12 16.20 12.26 -15.28
C LEU A 12 15.45 12.15 -13.94
N LEU A 13 14.25 12.73 -13.83
CA LEU A 13 13.42 12.70 -12.61
C LEU A 13 12.44 11.51 -12.57
N GLY A 14 12.51 10.59 -13.54
CA GLY A 14 11.60 9.44 -13.66
C GLY A 14 12.10 8.13 -13.06
N ALA A 15 13.34 8.07 -12.56
CA ALA A 15 14.06 6.80 -12.40
C ALA A 15 14.47 6.42 -10.97
N LEU A 16 13.80 6.93 -9.91
CA LEU A 16 14.16 6.52 -8.53
C LEU A 16 12.99 6.31 -7.56
N LEU A 17 11.87 5.81 -8.06
CA LEU A 17 10.92 5.10 -7.19
C LEU A 17 11.05 3.63 -7.53
N ALA A 18 12.08 2.98 -6.96
CA ALA A 18 12.10 1.53 -6.89
C ALA A 18 10.81 1.12 -6.16
N PRO A 19 9.86 0.42 -6.79
CA PRO A 19 8.80 -0.19 -6.02
C PRO A 19 9.50 -1.23 -5.16
N SER A 20 9.58 -1.01 -3.85
CA SER A 20 9.75 -2.09 -2.91
C SER A 20 8.50 -2.97 -3.05
N VAL A 21 8.51 -3.85 -4.04
CA VAL A 21 7.62 -5.00 -4.16
C VAL A 21 7.97 -5.89 -2.99
N PHE A 22 7.42 -5.54 -1.83
CA PHE A 22 6.99 -6.58 -0.93
C PHE A 22 5.96 -7.35 -1.74
N ALA A 23 6.34 -8.55 -2.19
CA ALA A 23 5.40 -9.52 -2.73
C ALA A 23 4.42 -9.81 -1.60
N GLN A 24 3.38 -8.97 -1.49
CA GLN A 24 2.32 -9.20 -0.56
C GLN A 24 1.63 -10.46 -1.05
N PRO A 25 1.40 -11.46 -0.18
CA PRO A 25 0.66 -12.63 -0.59
C PRO A 25 -0.66 -12.14 -1.18
N THR A 26 -0.92 -12.46 -2.44
CA THR A 26 -2.19 -12.19 -3.13
C THR A 26 -3.27 -13.16 -2.66
N GLN A 27 -3.26 -13.46 -1.36
CA GLN A 27 -4.21 -14.33 -0.69
C GLN A 27 -5.49 -13.52 -0.54
N SER A 28 -6.62 -14.08 -0.96
CA SER A 28 -7.93 -13.53 -0.62
C SER A 28 -8.00 -13.33 0.90
N TYR A 29 -8.34 -12.10 1.31
CA TYR A 29 -8.49 -11.77 2.72
C TYR A 29 -9.72 -12.50 3.28
N ASP A 30 -9.50 -13.64 3.93
CA ASP A 30 -10.50 -14.31 4.75
C ASP A 30 -10.32 -13.84 6.21
N PRO A 31 -11.26 -13.05 6.77
CA PRO A 31 -11.18 -12.61 8.16
C PRO A 31 -11.24 -13.76 9.17
N SER A 32 -11.69 -14.95 8.77
CA SER A 32 -11.84 -16.14 9.62
C SER A 32 -10.66 -17.11 9.52
N ALA A 33 -9.79 -16.96 8.52
CA ALA A 33 -8.64 -17.83 8.36
C ALA A 33 -7.52 -17.47 9.37
N PRO A 34 -6.86 -18.48 9.99
CA PRO A 34 -5.68 -18.23 10.79
C PRO A 34 -4.58 -17.53 9.97
N LYS A 35 -4.01 -16.46 10.53
CA LYS A 35 -2.89 -15.75 9.89
C LYS A 35 -1.56 -16.39 10.27
N THR A 36 -0.67 -16.53 9.29
CA THR A 36 0.74 -16.83 9.52
C THR A 36 1.43 -15.66 10.20
N ARG A 37 2.57 -15.93 10.86
CA ARG A 37 3.38 -14.88 11.48
C ARG A 37 3.88 -13.83 10.48
N ALA A 38 4.12 -14.24 9.23
CA ALA A 38 4.54 -13.34 8.16
C ALA A 38 3.40 -12.37 7.79
N GLU A 39 2.17 -12.87 7.66
CA GLU A 39 0.99 -12.05 7.35
C GLU A 39 0.67 -11.07 8.47
N VAL A 40 0.77 -11.48 9.74
CA VAL A 40 0.57 -10.56 10.88
C VAL A 40 1.59 -9.41 10.85
N ARG A 41 2.85 -9.69 10.51
CA ARG A 41 3.89 -8.66 10.39
C ARG A 41 3.62 -7.72 9.21
N ALA A 42 3.19 -8.26 8.07
CA ALA A 42 2.81 -7.47 6.91
C ALA A 42 1.61 -6.56 7.21
N ASP A 43 0.60 -7.09 7.90
CA ASP A 43 -0.55 -6.33 8.35
C ASP A 43 -0.12 -5.20 9.29
N LEU A 44 0.69 -5.48 10.31
CA LEU A 44 1.17 -4.44 11.22
C LEU A 44 1.96 -3.35 10.50
N ALA A 45 2.78 -3.71 9.50
CA ALA A 45 3.50 -2.73 8.69
C ALA A 45 2.54 -1.82 7.92
N ALA A 46 1.47 -2.37 7.32
CA ALA A 46 0.45 -1.59 6.63
C ALA A 46 -0.29 -0.62 7.59
N TRP A 47 -0.60 -1.07 8.80
CA TRP A 47 -1.24 -0.23 9.81
C TRP A 47 -0.33 0.92 10.26
N ARG A 48 0.97 0.66 10.49
CA ARG A 48 1.94 1.71 10.83
C ARG A 48 2.11 2.71 9.68
N ALA A 49 2.17 2.24 8.44
CA ALA A 49 2.19 3.11 7.26
C ALA A 49 0.94 3.99 7.14
N ALA A 50 -0.21 3.50 7.64
CA ALA A 50 -1.45 4.26 7.75
C ALA A 50 -1.53 5.19 8.98
N GLY A 51 -0.44 5.31 9.76
CA GLY A 51 -0.34 6.19 10.91
C GLY A 51 -0.82 5.58 12.23
N TYR A 52 -0.96 4.24 12.33
CA TYR A 52 -1.19 3.59 13.61
C TYR A 52 0.09 3.60 14.45
N ASP A 53 0.01 4.19 15.64
CA ASP A 53 1.02 4.11 16.68
C ASP A 53 0.44 3.35 17.89
N PRO A 54 0.98 2.17 18.25
CA PRO A 54 0.50 1.42 19.41
C PRO A 54 0.81 2.11 20.75
N ASP A 55 1.79 3.02 20.80
CA ASP A 55 2.19 3.72 22.02
C ASP A 55 1.38 5.02 22.22
N ASP A 56 0.60 5.44 21.22
CA ASP A 56 -0.34 6.57 21.32
C ASP A 56 -1.67 6.14 21.96
N TRP A 57 -1.60 5.83 23.25
CA TRP A 57 -2.76 5.44 24.05
C TRP A 57 -3.70 6.62 24.33
N ILE A 58 -3.22 7.86 24.27
CA ILE A 58 -4.00 9.08 24.47
C ILE A 58 -5.09 9.21 23.40
N ASN A 59 -4.74 8.92 22.13
CA ASN A 59 -5.68 9.01 21.02
C ASN A 59 -6.34 7.68 20.67
N TYR A 60 -6.17 6.64 21.50
CA TYR A 60 -6.89 5.39 21.34
C TYR A 60 -8.36 5.55 21.75
N PRO A 61 -9.35 5.02 20.98
CA PRO A 61 -9.21 4.17 19.79
C PRO A 61 -9.18 4.92 18.45
N CYS A 62 -9.25 6.25 18.45
CA CYS A 62 -9.35 7.07 17.25
C CYS A 62 -8.19 6.86 16.26
N ASN A 63 -6.96 6.70 16.75
CA ASN A 63 -5.78 6.40 15.93
C ASN A 63 -5.93 5.06 15.17
N ALA A 64 -6.32 3.99 15.87
CA ALA A 64 -6.52 2.66 15.32
C ALA A 64 -7.67 2.63 14.31
N GLN A 65 -8.80 3.27 14.62
CA GLN A 65 -9.94 3.34 13.71
C GLN A 65 -9.60 4.10 12.43
N ARG A 66 -8.83 5.19 12.52
CA ARG A 66 -8.38 5.95 11.36
C ARG A 66 -7.48 5.11 10.46
N ALA A 67 -6.46 4.48 11.02
CA ALA A 67 -5.57 3.60 10.28
C ALA A 67 -6.32 2.42 9.65
N GLY A 68 -7.26 1.80 10.39
CA GLY A 68 -8.08 0.71 9.91
C GLY A 68 -8.91 1.07 8.67
N ARG A 69 -9.52 2.28 8.64
CA ARG A 69 -10.24 2.76 7.45
C ARG A 69 -9.33 2.91 6.23
N ILE A 70 -8.13 3.43 6.43
CA ILE A 70 -7.14 3.62 5.35
C ILE A 70 -6.69 2.26 4.81
N VAL A 71 -6.32 1.31 5.68
CA VAL A 71 -5.89 -0.04 5.28
C VAL A 71 -7.01 -0.78 4.55
N ALA A 72 -8.25 -0.68 5.03
CA ALA A 72 -9.40 -1.29 4.35
C ALA A 72 -9.61 -0.71 2.95
N ALA A 73 -9.51 0.61 2.79
CA ALA A 73 -9.63 1.27 1.49
C ALA A 73 -8.51 0.85 0.53
N GLN A 74 -7.26 0.77 1.00
CA GLN A 74 -6.12 0.30 0.19
C GLN A 74 -6.30 -1.14 -0.29
N ARG A 75 -6.76 -2.04 0.61
CA ARG A 75 -7.05 -3.44 0.25
C ARG A 75 -8.16 -3.52 -0.79
N ALA A 76 -9.25 -2.76 -0.64
CA ALA A 76 -10.33 -2.72 -1.63
C ALA A 76 -9.84 -2.24 -3.02
N GLN A 77 -8.96 -1.25 -3.07
CA GLN A 77 -8.35 -0.79 -4.34
C GLN A 77 -7.50 -1.88 -5.00
N SER A 78 -6.69 -2.60 -4.22
CA SER A 78 -5.85 -3.70 -4.74
C SER A 78 -6.68 -4.84 -5.35
N MET A 79 -7.85 -5.13 -4.77
CA MET A 79 -8.78 -6.14 -5.29
C MET A 79 -9.44 -5.70 -6.60
N GLY A 80 -9.74 -4.40 -6.76
CA GLY A 80 -10.31 -3.84 -7.99
C GLY A 80 -9.34 -3.82 -9.17
N VAL A 81 -8.04 -3.61 -8.92
CA VAL A 81 -7.00 -3.61 -9.95
C VAL A 81 -6.76 -5.01 -10.53
N GLY A 82 -6.94 -6.07 -9.73
CA GLY A 82 -6.86 -7.46 -10.20
C GLY A 82 -8.00 -7.89 -11.12
N ALA A 83 -9.21 -7.35 -10.91
CA ALA A 83 -10.38 -7.68 -11.74
C ALA A 83 -10.39 -6.99 -13.11
N GLY A 84 -9.69 -5.86 -13.27
CA GLY A 84 -9.64 -5.10 -14.52
C GLY A 84 -8.62 -5.60 -15.56
N SER A 85 -7.74 -6.53 -15.19
CA SER A 85 -6.63 -6.97 -16.05
C SER A 85 -6.88 -8.32 -16.77
N GLY A 86 -8.07 -8.92 -16.60
CA GLY A 86 -8.39 -10.28 -17.06
C GLY A 86 -9.33 -10.42 -18.27
N THR A 87 -9.73 -9.33 -18.92
CA THR A 87 -10.75 -9.39 -19.99
C THR A 87 -10.33 -8.56 -21.20
N THR A 88 -9.39 -9.07 -22.00
CA THR A 88 -9.38 -8.81 -23.44
C THR A 88 -9.42 -10.16 -24.14
N GLN A 89 -10.48 -10.28 -24.94
CA GLN A 89 -10.89 -11.42 -25.76
C GLN A 89 -10.03 -11.48 -27.02
#